data_AF-C0XN98-F1
#
_entry.id   AF-C0XN98-F1
#
_cell.length_a   1.000
_cell.length_b   1.000
_cell.length_c   1.000
_cell.angle_alpha   90.00
_cell.angle_beta   90.00
_cell.angle_gamma   90.00
#
_symmetry.space_group_name_H-M   'P 1'
#
loop_
_entity.id
_entity.type
_entity.pdbx_description
1 polymer ?
#
loop_
_entity_poly.entity_id
_entity_poly.type
_entity_poly.pdbx_seq_one_letter_code
_entity_poly.pdbx_strand_id
1 'polypeptide(L)'
;MDNKSNPKAPKRFHLSQRHHMTIPWNSFIQNDNLPARKASLRERASIVGRIGIIMLSCGTGAWRVRDAMDRVARKLELTCSADIGLISLEFTCFSNEHSYTQVLSLPNTGVNTDKLNILENLVKNFDDDFSSLTVRQIHNIIDDVQKRPKQYSPLISGLAAALACSAFIFLLGGGIPEMICSFIGAGIGNWTRAMMGKHSMTTVASISISVAVACLTYMCTFEIFEFYFQVLSQHEAGYIGAMLFVIPGFPFITSILDISKLDMRSGLERLAYAIMITLIATLVGWLVALIFNFRPANFLPLGLSPFIVMLLRLPASFCGVFGFSIMFNSSQKMAMVAGCIGAIANTLRLELVDLTSMPPAAAAFFGALVAGLIASIVNRYNGYPRISLTVPSIVIMVPGLYIYRAIYNIGTNQIAVGALWLTKASLIIMFLPLGLFVARALMDKEWRHFD
;
A
#
# COMPACT_ATOMS: atom_id res chain seq x y z
N MET A 1 -19.31 -61.98 13.47
CA MET A 1 -18.29 -60.94 13.75
C MET A 1 -17.42 -60.85 12.52
N ASP A 2 -17.57 -59.79 11.73
CA ASP A 2 -16.60 -59.33 10.72
C ASP A 2 -17.22 -58.11 10.02
N ASN A 3 -17.05 -56.93 10.61
CA ASN A 3 -17.42 -55.68 9.97
C ASN A 3 -16.19 -55.15 9.25
N LYS A 4 -16.03 -55.55 7.99
CA LYS A 4 -14.96 -55.08 7.10
C LYS A 4 -15.05 -53.56 6.96
N SER A 5 -13.94 -52.92 7.32
CA SER A 5 -13.62 -51.52 7.07
C SER A 5 -13.97 -51.12 5.64
N ASN A 6 -14.99 -50.27 5.49
CA ASN A 6 -15.32 -49.65 4.22
C ASN A 6 -14.21 -48.63 3.88
N PRO A 7 -13.41 -48.79 2.81
CA PRO A 7 -12.40 -47.80 2.46
C PRO A 7 -13.12 -46.51 2.05
N LYS A 8 -12.87 -45.41 2.78
CA LYS A 8 -13.40 -44.08 2.44
C LYS A 8 -13.11 -43.81 0.97
N ALA A 9 -14.15 -43.62 0.17
CA ALA A 9 -14.04 -43.27 -1.25
C ALA A 9 -13.05 -42.10 -1.42
N PRO A 10 -12.17 -42.12 -2.43
CA PRO A 10 -11.19 -41.05 -2.63
C PRO A 10 -11.95 -39.73 -2.77
N LYS A 11 -11.67 -38.77 -1.87
CA LYS A 11 -12.21 -37.41 -1.95
C LYS A 11 -11.90 -36.88 -3.36
N ARG A 12 -12.93 -36.60 -4.18
CA ARG A 12 -12.75 -36.06 -5.55
C ARG A 12 -11.90 -34.79 -5.48
N PHE A 13 -10.69 -34.86 -6.05
CA PHE A 13 -9.76 -33.74 -6.11
C PHE A 13 -10.19 -32.82 -7.26
N HIS A 14 -10.93 -31.75 -6.94
CA HIS A 14 -11.31 -30.76 -7.94
C HIS A 14 -10.14 -29.81 -8.21
N LEU A 15 -9.48 -30.00 -9.37
CA LEU A 15 -8.44 -29.11 -9.86
C LEU A 15 -9.05 -27.74 -10.23
N SER A 16 -8.42 -26.67 -9.75
CA SER A 16 -8.81 -25.30 -10.10
C SER A 16 -8.48 -25.02 -11.57
N GLN A 17 -9.42 -24.44 -12.31
CA GLN A 17 -9.26 -24.04 -13.72
C GLN A 17 -8.63 -22.64 -13.88
N ARG A 18 -8.16 -22.04 -12.78
CA ARG A 18 -7.50 -20.73 -12.80
C ARG A 18 -6.01 -20.90 -13.13
N HIS A 19 -5.43 -19.94 -13.85
CA HIS A 19 -3.99 -19.92 -14.14
C HIS A 19 -3.13 -20.03 -12.86
N HIS A 20 -3.51 -19.31 -11.80
CA HIS A 20 -3.03 -19.62 -10.45
C HIS A 20 -4.03 -20.53 -9.75
N MET A 21 -3.63 -21.79 -9.59
CA MET A 21 -4.49 -22.82 -9.02
C MET A 21 -4.73 -22.59 -7.52
N THR A 22 -5.97 -22.77 -7.09
CA THR A 22 -6.34 -22.69 -5.68
C THR A 22 -5.72 -23.85 -4.91
N ILE A 23 -5.02 -23.54 -3.82
CA ILE A 23 -4.46 -24.56 -2.93
C ILE A 23 -5.59 -25.17 -2.08
N PRO A 24 -5.77 -26.50 -2.11
CA PRO A 24 -6.80 -27.17 -1.32
C PRO A 24 -6.32 -27.35 0.13
N TRP A 25 -6.31 -26.29 0.95
CA TRP A 25 -5.82 -26.32 2.34
C TRP A 25 -6.42 -27.45 3.18
N ASN A 26 -7.70 -27.77 2.97
CA ASN A 26 -8.39 -28.84 3.67
C ASN A 26 -7.93 -30.27 3.27
N SER A 27 -7.20 -30.44 2.16
CA SER A 27 -6.64 -31.75 1.79
C SER A 27 -5.38 -32.11 2.57
N PHE A 28 -4.78 -31.14 3.28
CA PHE A 28 -3.63 -31.39 4.15
C PHE A 28 -4.03 -32.03 5.49
N ILE A 29 -5.32 -31.97 5.86
CA ILE A 29 -5.85 -32.47 7.12
C ILE A 29 -5.99 -34.00 7.05
N GLN A 30 -5.25 -34.69 7.91
CA GLN A 30 -5.29 -36.15 8.06
C GLN A 30 -6.21 -36.56 9.21
N ASN A 31 -6.19 -35.81 10.32
CA ASN A 31 -7.02 -36.12 11.49
C ASN A 31 -7.77 -34.87 11.99
N ASP A 32 -9.11 -34.94 11.93
CA ASP A 32 -9.98 -33.80 12.21
C ASP A 32 -10.14 -33.48 13.70
N ASN A 33 -9.80 -34.43 14.58
CA ASN A 33 -10.09 -34.35 16.02
C ASN A 33 -8.86 -33.99 16.87
N LEU A 34 -7.67 -33.88 16.27
CA LEU A 34 -6.46 -33.53 17.01
C LEU A 34 -6.34 -32.01 17.16
N PRO A 35 -5.99 -31.51 18.35
CA PRO A 35 -5.56 -30.13 18.53
C PRO A 35 -4.36 -29.83 17.63
N ALA A 36 -4.28 -28.59 17.12
CA ALA A 36 -3.27 -28.19 16.15
C ALA A 36 -1.83 -28.46 16.61
N ARG A 37 -1.52 -28.29 17.91
CA ARG A 37 -0.19 -28.60 18.47
C ARG A 37 0.22 -30.07 18.33
N LYS A 38 -0.75 -31.00 18.37
CA LYS A 38 -0.52 -32.45 18.28
C LYS A 38 -0.66 -32.98 16.85
N ALA A 39 -0.92 -32.12 15.87
CA ALA A 39 -1.06 -32.51 14.48
C ALA A 39 0.30 -32.81 13.82
N SER A 40 0.27 -33.46 12.66
CA SER A 40 1.50 -33.77 11.90
C SER A 40 2.28 -32.50 11.55
N LEU A 41 3.60 -32.63 11.32
CA LEU A 41 4.45 -31.51 10.88
C LEU A 41 3.85 -30.81 9.64
N ARG A 42 3.34 -31.59 8.68
CA ARG A 42 2.71 -31.07 7.46
C ARG A 42 1.46 -30.24 7.75
N GLU A 43 0.60 -30.69 8.66
CA GLU A 43 -0.61 -29.96 9.05
C GLU A 43 -0.28 -28.65 9.76
N ARG A 44 0.65 -28.69 10.72
CA ARG A 44 1.11 -27.49 11.45
C ARG A 44 1.79 -26.50 10.51
N ALA A 45 2.67 -26.97 9.63
CA ALA A 45 3.32 -26.15 8.60
C ALA A 45 2.32 -25.52 7.63
N SER A 46 1.22 -26.21 7.29
CA SER A 46 0.19 -25.66 6.43
C SER A 46 -0.51 -24.43 7.03
N ILE A 47 -0.67 -24.38 8.37
CA ILE A 47 -1.25 -23.22 9.07
C ILE A 47 -0.29 -22.03 8.96
N VAL A 48 1.00 -22.26 9.27
CA VAL A 48 2.06 -21.24 9.20
C VAL A 48 2.15 -20.64 7.79
N GLY A 49 2.27 -21.50 6.77
CA GLY A 49 2.33 -21.07 5.38
C GLY A 49 1.08 -20.32 4.91
N ARG A 50 -0.11 -20.76 5.36
CA ARG A 50 -1.37 -20.12 5.00
C ARG A 50 -1.51 -18.72 5.62
N ILE A 51 -1.09 -18.53 6.87
CA ILE A 51 -1.04 -17.20 7.49
C ILE A 51 -0.06 -16.31 6.73
N GLY A 52 1.14 -16.82 6.46
CA GLY A 52 2.19 -16.09 5.73
C GLY A 52 1.71 -15.61 4.36
N ILE A 53 1.15 -16.49 3.53
CA ILE A 53 0.73 -16.15 2.16
C ILE A 53 -0.44 -15.16 2.14
N ILE A 54 -1.36 -15.22 3.10
CA ILE A 54 -2.47 -14.26 3.19
C ILE A 54 -1.96 -12.91 3.71
N MET A 55 -1.05 -12.88 4.68
CA MET A 55 -0.42 -11.62 5.11
C MET A 55 0.37 -10.96 3.98
N LEU A 56 1.13 -11.75 3.20
CA LEU A 56 1.81 -11.26 2.00
C LEU A 56 0.82 -10.68 0.99
N SER A 57 -0.34 -11.33 0.78
CA SER A 57 -1.39 -10.83 -0.12
C SER A 57 -2.03 -9.50 0.31
N CYS A 58 -1.86 -9.10 1.57
CA CYS A 58 -2.30 -7.80 2.07
C CYS A 58 -1.30 -6.66 1.80
N GLY A 59 -0.14 -6.98 1.22
CA GLY A 59 0.89 -6.03 0.80
C GLY A 59 1.89 -5.64 1.89
N THR A 60 1.81 -6.22 3.09
CA THR A 60 2.74 -5.92 4.21
C THR A 60 4.16 -6.41 3.91
N GLY A 61 5.18 -5.80 4.52
CA GLY A 61 6.60 -6.10 4.27
C GLY A 61 7.04 -7.51 4.71
N ALA A 62 8.11 -8.02 4.12
CA ALA A 62 8.63 -9.38 4.35
C ALA A 62 8.91 -9.66 5.82
N TRP A 63 9.60 -8.73 6.52
CA TRP A 63 9.88 -8.85 7.94
C TRP A 63 8.63 -9.14 8.78
N ARG A 64 7.51 -8.47 8.45
CA ARG A 64 6.25 -8.63 9.20
C ARG A 64 5.58 -9.97 8.89
N VAL A 65 5.66 -10.44 7.65
CA VAL A 65 5.19 -11.77 7.27
C VAL A 65 5.99 -12.84 8.04
N ARG A 66 7.32 -12.71 8.09
CA ARG A 66 8.20 -13.60 8.84
C ARG A 66 7.89 -13.61 10.33
N ASP A 67 7.82 -12.44 10.98
CA ASP A 67 7.50 -12.34 12.40
C ASP A 67 6.17 -13.03 12.74
N ALA A 68 5.15 -12.88 11.88
CA ALA A 68 3.89 -13.56 12.08
C ALA A 68 3.99 -15.09 11.92
N MET A 69 4.72 -15.55 10.90
CA MET A 69 4.99 -16.98 10.71
C MET A 69 5.75 -17.57 11.90
N ASP A 70 6.76 -16.87 12.41
CA ASP A 70 7.57 -17.29 13.55
C ASP A 70 6.79 -17.32 14.85
N ARG A 71 5.89 -16.33 15.08
CA ARG A 71 4.97 -16.34 16.23
C ARG A 71 4.08 -17.57 16.18
N VAL A 72 3.43 -17.84 15.06
CA VAL A 72 2.55 -19.01 14.89
C VAL A 72 3.34 -20.31 15.01
N ALA A 73 4.50 -20.41 14.36
CA ALA A 73 5.36 -21.59 14.38
C ALA A 73 5.80 -21.94 15.81
N ARG A 74 6.26 -20.95 16.59
CA ARG A 74 6.62 -21.14 18.00
C ARG A 74 5.45 -21.67 18.82
N LYS A 75 4.23 -21.15 18.60
CA LYS A 75 3.02 -21.62 19.30
C LYS A 75 2.54 -23.01 18.87
N LEU A 76 2.95 -23.47 17.69
CA LEU A 76 2.73 -24.82 17.19
C LEU A 76 3.92 -25.76 17.45
N GLU A 77 4.90 -25.35 18.25
CA GLU A 77 6.09 -26.14 18.59
C GLU A 77 6.89 -26.54 17.33
N LEU A 78 7.09 -25.57 16.43
CA LEU A 78 7.86 -25.67 15.21
C LEU A 78 8.94 -24.57 15.15
N THR A 79 10.04 -24.87 14.48
CA THR A 79 10.95 -23.83 13.97
C THR A 79 10.59 -23.54 12.52
N CYS A 80 10.48 -22.27 12.14
CA CYS A 80 10.23 -21.86 10.75
C CYS A 80 11.45 -21.10 10.22
N SER A 81 11.81 -21.37 8.98
CA SER A 81 12.70 -20.53 8.20
C SER A 81 11.96 -20.13 6.92
N ALA A 82 11.88 -18.83 6.64
CA ALA A 82 11.09 -18.30 5.55
C ALA A 82 11.85 -17.23 4.75
N ASP A 83 11.81 -17.39 3.43
CA ASP A 83 12.20 -16.40 2.44
C ASP A 83 10.96 -15.86 1.73
N ILE A 84 10.82 -14.53 1.71
CA ILE A 84 9.58 -13.85 1.33
C ILE A 84 9.89 -12.85 0.22
N GLY A 85 9.28 -13.04 -0.95
CA GLY A 85 9.30 -12.10 -2.07
C GLY A 85 8.12 -11.11 -2.04
N LEU A 86 7.78 -10.54 -3.19
CA LEU A 86 6.57 -9.73 -3.41
C LEU A 86 5.34 -10.60 -3.69
N ILE A 87 5.52 -11.69 -4.44
CA ILE A 87 4.46 -12.61 -4.87
C ILE A 87 4.77 -14.08 -4.56
N SER A 88 5.94 -14.39 -4.00
CA SER A 88 6.36 -15.73 -3.62
C SER A 88 6.66 -15.80 -2.12
N LEU A 89 6.38 -16.96 -1.53
CA LEU A 89 6.72 -17.29 -0.15
C LEU A 89 7.30 -18.71 -0.13
N GLU A 90 8.55 -18.83 0.29
CA GLU A 90 9.27 -20.09 0.41
C GLU A 90 9.56 -20.32 1.89
N PHE A 91 9.14 -21.45 2.44
CA PHE A 91 9.38 -21.71 3.86
C PHE A 91 9.62 -23.18 4.15
N THR A 92 10.41 -23.42 5.19
CA THR A 92 10.68 -24.73 5.75
C THR A 92 10.33 -24.72 7.23
N CYS A 93 9.49 -25.66 7.64
CA CYS A 93 9.23 -25.92 9.06
C CYS A 93 9.99 -27.15 9.52
N PHE A 94 10.59 -27.07 10.70
CA PHE A 94 11.36 -28.13 11.34
C PHE A 94 10.69 -28.58 12.65
N SER A 95 10.65 -29.89 12.87
CA SER A 95 10.22 -30.51 14.12
C SER A 95 11.01 -31.80 14.33
N ASN A 96 11.78 -31.87 15.43
CA ASN A 96 12.68 -32.99 15.72
C ASN A 96 13.60 -33.28 14.52
N GLU A 97 13.59 -34.50 14.00
CA GLU A 97 14.41 -34.93 12.84
C GLU A 97 13.74 -34.70 11.47
N HIS A 98 12.60 -34.03 11.41
CA HIS A 98 11.85 -33.85 10.17
C HIS A 98 11.79 -32.39 9.73
N SER A 99 11.94 -32.17 8.43
CA SER A 99 11.72 -30.88 7.77
C SER A 99 10.62 -30.99 6.72
N TYR A 100 9.81 -29.93 6.59
CA TYR A 100 8.79 -29.82 5.55
C TYR A 100 8.91 -28.47 4.86
N THR A 101 9.21 -28.48 3.55
CA THR A 101 9.36 -27.28 2.73
C THR A 101 8.17 -27.10 1.81
N GLN A 102 7.70 -25.85 1.66
CA GLN A 102 6.63 -25.50 0.73
C GLN A 102 6.93 -24.16 0.05
N VAL A 103 6.62 -24.09 -1.24
CA VAL A 103 6.68 -22.87 -2.05
C VAL A 103 5.26 -22.45 -2.41
N LEU A 104 4.93 -21.21 -2.11
CA LEU A 104 3.62 -20.61 -2.32
C LEU A 104 3.75 -19.38 -3.22
N SER A 105 2.75 -19.14 -4.08
CA SER A 105 2.73 -17.98 -4.97
C SER A 105 1.36 -17.31 -5.01
N LEU A 106 1.39 -15.99 -5.21
CA LEU A 106 0.22 -15.13 -5.37
C LEU A 106 0.01 -14.79 -6.84
N PRO A 107 -1.25 -14.73 -7.31
CA PRO A 107 -1.57 -14.30 -8.67
C PRO A 107 -1.36 -12.81 -8.90
N ASN A 108 -1.47 -12.02 -7.83
CA ASN A 108 -1.37 -10.58 -7.87
C ASN A 108 -1.00 -10.06 -6.49
N THR A 109 -0.47 -8.85 -6.44
CA THR A 109 -0.20 -8.11 -5.22
C THR A 109 -1.17 -6.93 -5.08
N GLY A 110 -1.43 -6.53 -3.84
CA GLY A 110 -2.32 -5.42 -3.53
C GLY A 110 -2.23 -5.06 -2.05
N VAL A 111 -2.86 -3.95 -1.68
CA VAL A 111 -2.88 -3.49 -0.29
C VAL A 111 -4.26 -3.70 0.30
N ASN A 112 -4.33 -4.39 1.44
CA ASN A 112 -5.56 -4.53 2.20
C ASN A 112 -5.27 -4.44 3.71
N THR A 113 -5.38 -3.22 4.22
CA THR A 113 -5.05 -2.93 5.62
C THR A 113 -6.10 -3.41 6.63
N ASP A 114 -7.37 -3.54 6.24
CA ASP A 114 -8.41 -4.16 7.08
C ASP A 114 -8.11 -5.65 7.32
N LYS A 115 -7.83 -6.42 6.26
CA LYS A 115 -7.42 -7.83 6.40
C LYS A 115 -6.13 -7.98 7.19
N LEU A 116 -5.15 -7.10 6.94
CA LEU A 116 -3.90 -7.09 7.69
C LEU A 116 -4.15 -6.87 9.19
N ASN A 117 -5.03 -5.94 9.57
CA ASN A 117 -5.39 -5.69 10.96
C ASN A 117 -6.03 -6.91 11.62
N ILE A 118 -6.91 -7.62 10.91
CA ILE A 118 -7.52 -8.85 11.42
C ILE A 118 -6.48 -9.96 11.61
N LEU A 119 -5.57 -10.13 10.65
CA LEU A 119 -4.52 -11.15 10.73
C LEU A 119 -3.50 -10.85 11.83
N GLU A 120 -3.09 -9.60 12.01
CA GLU A 120 -2.18 -9.24 13.10
C GLU A 120 -2.82 -9.51 14.47
N ASN A 121 -4.11 -9.25 14.63
CA ASN A 121 -4.83 -9.58 15.87
C ASN A 121 -4.94 -11.10 16.07
N LEU A 122 -5.23 -11.87 15.01
CA LEU A 122 -5.28 -13.33 15.04
C LEU A 122 -3.92 -13.90 15.47
N VAL A 123 -2.82 -13.43 14.86
CA VAL A 123 -1.46 -13.87 15.18
C VAL A 123 -1.05 -13.48 16.60
N LYS A 124 -1.41 -12.27 17.05
CA LYS A 124 -1.11 -11.79 18.40
C LYS A 124 -1.77 -12.64 19.48
N ASN A 125 -3.03 -13.02 19.26
CA ASN A 125 -3.82 -13.80 20.21
C ASN A 125 -3.78 -15.31 19.89
N PHE A 126 -2.81 -15.76 19.08
CA PHE A 126 -2.81 -17.14 18.56
C PHE A 126 -2.85 -18.19 19.68
N ASP A 127 -2.17 -17.92 20.79
CA ASP A 127 -2.01 -18.87 21.89
C ASP A 127 -3.29 -19.04 22.71
N ASP A 128 -3.89 -17.92 23.10
CA ASP A 128 -5.07 -17.89 23.99
C ASP A 128 -6.32 -18.41 23.26
N ASP A 129 -6.46 -18.05 21.98
CA ASP A 129 -7.70 -18.26 21.24
C ASP A 129 -7.67 -19.50 20.34
N PHE A 130 -6.50 -19.98 19.90
CA PHE A 130 -6.41 -20.94 18.79
C PHE A 130 -5.53 -22.17 19.04
N SER A 131 -4.65 -22.16 20.04
CA SER A 131 -3.68 -23.27 20.26
C SER A 131 -4.34 -24.62 20.59
N SER A 132 -5.54 -24.59 21.18
CA SER A 132 -6.34 -25.75 21.55
C SER A 132 -7.31 -26.21 20.45
N LEU A 133 -7.51 -25.40 19.41
CA LEU A 133 -8.41 -25.70 18.30
C LEU A 133 -7.83 -26.76 17.37
N THR A 134 -8.71 -27.42 16.61
CA THR A 134 -8.28 -28.37 15.58
C THR A 134 -7.76 -27.63 14.35
N VAL A 135 -6.92 -28.30 13.56
CA VAL A 135 -6.36 -27.76 12.30
C VAL A 135 -7.46 -27.28 11.36
N ARG A 136 -8.59 -28.00 11.30
CA ARG A 136 -9.76 -27.61 10.50
C ARG A 136 -10.40 -26.31 10.98
N GLN A 137 -10.58 -26.15 12.29
CA GLN A 137 -11.17 -24.94 12.86
C GLN A 137 -10.30 -23.72 12.54
N ILE A 138 -8.98 -23.85 12.68
CA ILE A 138 -8.03 -22.78 12.35
C ILE A 138 -8.11 -22.45 10.85
N HIS A 139 -8.13 -23.45 9.97
CA HIS A 139 -8.29 -23.22 8.53
C HIS A 139 -9.62 -22.53 8.18
N ASN A 140 -10.71 -22.87 8.85
CA ASN A 140 -12.01 -22.21 8.66
C ASN A 140 -11.98 -20.74 9.08
N ILE A 141 -11.33 -20.43 10.20
CA ILE A 141 -11.17 -19.04 10.67
C ILE A 141 -10.33 -18.24 9.66
N ILE A 142 -9.24 -18.84 9.16
CA ILE A 142 -8.41 -18.23 8.12
C ILE A 142 -9.20 -18.07 6.80
N ASP A 143 -10.07 -19.04 6.46
CA ASP A 143 -10.98 -18.97 5.31
C ASP A 143 -11.92 -17.76 5.39
N ASP A 144 -12.45 -17.46 6.57
CA ASP A 144 -13.35 -16.32 6.77
C ASP A 144 -12.62 -14.99 6.52
N VAL A 145 -11.38 -14.88 7.00
CA VAL A 145 -10.53 -13.70 6.73
C VAL A 145 -10.18 -13.61 5.23
N GLN A 146 -9.83 -14.73 4.60
CA GLN A 146 -9.46 -14.78 3.19
C GLN A 146 -10.64 -14.37 2.28
N LYS A 147 -11.85 -14.87 2.56
CA LYS A 147 -13.07 -14.63 1.78
C LYS A 147 -13.73 -13.28 2.06
N ARG A 148 -13.33 -12.59 3.14
CA ARG A 148 -13.85 -11.26 3.46
C ARG A 148 -13.75 -10.32 2.24
N PRO A 149 -14.85 -9.70 1.80
CA PRO A 149 -14.84 -8.81 0.64
C PRO A 149 -14.08 -7.52 0.94
N LYS A 150 -13.74 -6.76 -0.10
CA LYS A 150 -13.27 -5.37 0.09
C LYS A 150 -14.36 -4.56 0.77
N GLN A 151 -13.97 -3.66 1.66
CA GLN A 151 -14.91 -2.86 2.43
C GLN A 151 -15.58 -1.79 1.57
N TYR A 152 -14.89 -1.31 0.54
CA TYR A 152 -15.34 -0.20 -0.28
C TYR A 152 -15.72 -0.64 -1.68
N SER A 153 -16.86 -0.14 -2.15
CA SER A 153 -17.26 -0.27 -3.55
C SER A 153 -16.32 0.56 -4.43
N PRO A 154 -16.22 0.25 -5.74
CA PRO A 154 -15.43 1.05 -6.67
C PRO A 154 -15.83 2.52 -6.73
N LEU A 155 -17.10 2.86 -6.49
CA LEU A 155 -17.56 4.24 -6.41
C LEU A 155 -16.94 4.95 -5.20
N ILE A 156 -16.97 4.32 -4.02
CA ILE A 156 -16.35 4.89 -2.82
C ILE A 156 -14.83 5.00 -3.00
N SER A 157 -14.19 4.02 -3.64
CA SER A 157 -12.76 4.11 -3.97
C SER A 157 -12.46 5.25 -4.94
N GLY A 158 -13.31 5.48 -5.94
CA GLY A 158 -13.23 6.64 -6.85
C GLY A 158 -13.34 7.95 -6.08
N LEU A 159 -14.38 8.12 -5.25
CA LEU A 159 -14.57 9.32 -4.42
C LEU A 159 -13.42 9.55 -3.43
N ALA A 160 -12.86 8.48 -2.86
CA ALA A 160 -11.69 8.58 -1.99
C ALA A 160 -10.45 9.07 -2.75
N ALA A 161 -10.23 8.60 -3.98
CA ALA A 161 -9.15 9.10 -4.84
C ALA A 161 -9.38 10.55 -5.28
N ALA A 162 -10.64 10.91 -5.57
CA ALA A 162 -11.05 12.28 -5.90
C ALA A 162 -10.73 13.25 -4.75
N LEU A 163 -11.17 12.91 -3.54
CA LEU A 163 -10.86 13.68 -2.32
C LEU A 163 -9.36 13.77 -2.09
N ALA A 164 -8.64 12.64 -2.23
CA ALA A 164 -7.20 12.60 -2.00
C ALA A 164 -6.43 13.49 -2.97
N CYS A 165 -6.70 13.38 -4.28
CA CYS A 165 -5.98 14.12 -5.31
C CYS A 165 -6.34 15.60 -5.33
N SER A 166 -7.61 15.94 -5.09
CA SER A 166 -8.06 17.33 -4.95
C SER A 166 -7.36 18.03 -3.79
N ALA A 167 -7.35 17.39 -2.61
CA ALA A 167 -6.64 17.92 -1.45
C ALA A 167 -5.12 17.98 -1.71
N PHE A 168 -4.56 16.99 -2.42
CA PHE A 168 -3.14 16.98 -2.72
C PHE A 168 -2.73 18.09 -3.70
N ILE A 169 -3.57 18.43 -4.68
CA ILE A 169 -3.35 19.59 -5.56
C ILE A 169 -3.25 20.88 -4.77
N PHE A 170 -4.13 21.11 -3.79
CA PHE A 170 -4.02 22.27 -2.91
C PHE A 170 -2.69 22.29 -2.14
N LEU A 171 -2.26 21.12 -1.62
CA LEU A 171 -0.99 21.00 -0.90
C LEU A 171 0.24 21.22 -1.78
N LEU A 172 0.12 21.04 -3.10
CA LEU A 172 1.15 21.35 -4.08
C LEU A 172 1.13 22.83 -4.52
N GLY A 173 0.14 23.61 -4.06
CA GLY A 173 -0.05 25.02 -4.38
C GLY A 173 -1.08 25.32 -5.46
N GLY A 174 -1.84 24.32 -5.92
CA GLY A 174 -2.90 24.51 -6.91
C GLY A 174 -4.14 25.18 -6.33
N GLY A 175 -4.83 25.95 -7.18
CA GLY A 175 -6.05 26.68 -6.82
C GLY A 175 -7.32 25.83 -6.91
N ILE A 176 -8.46 26.50 -6.72
CA ILE A 176 -9.79 25.88 -6.78
C ILE A 176 -10.07 25.22 -8.14
N PRO A 177 -9.74 25.83 -9.31
CA PRO A 177 -9.98 25.18 -10.60
C PRO A 177 -9.28 23.83 -10.72
N GLU A 178 -8.00 23.76 -10.36
CA GLU A 178 -7.23 22.51 -10.40
C GLU A 178 -7.76 21.50 -9.40
N MET A 179 -8.18 21.95 -8.21
CA MET A 179 -8.77 21.07 -7.19
C MET A 179 -10.04 20.39 -7.70
N ILE A 180 -10.94 21.12 -8.38
CA ILE A 180 -12.19 20.56 -8.91
C ILE A 180 -11.91 19.64 -10.09
N CYS A 181 -11.09 20.08 -11.06
CA CYS A 181 -10.73 19.27 -12.21
C CYS A 181 -10.01 17.98 -11.78
N SER A 182 -9.11 18.06 -10.80
CA SER A 182 -8.43 16.89 -10.24
C SER A 182 -9.37 15.99 -9.44
N PHE A 183 -10.39 16.53 -8.78
CA PHE A 183 -11.41 15.73 -8.09
C PHE A 183 -12.15 14.84 -9.09
N ILE A 184 -12.67 15.44 -10.18
CA ILE A 184 -13.43 14.70 -11.20
C ILE A 184 -12.51 13.73 -11.94
N GLY A 185 -11.33 14.18 -12.37
CA GLY A 185 -10.35 13.37 -13.09
C GLY A 185 -9.89 12.14 -12.29
N ALA A 186 -9.41 12.33 -11.07
CA ALA A 186 -8.97 11.22 -10.22
C ALA A 186 -10.14 10.31 -9.81
N GLY A 187 -11.33 10.88 -9.60
CA GLY A 187 -12.53 10.14 -9.28
C GLY A 187 -12.92 9.14 -10.35
N ILE A 188 -13.06 9.60 -11.60
CA ILE A 188 -13.40 8.74 -12.74
C ILE A 188 -12.23 7.81 -13.07
N GLY A 189 -10.99 8.30 -13.05
CA GLY A 189 -9.80 7.48 -13.30
C GLY A 189 -9.68 6.29 -12.35
N ASN A 190 -9.76 6.53 -11.03
CA ASN A 190 -9.66 5.46 -10.05
C ASN A 190 -10.91 4.56 -10.02
N TRP A 191 -12.10 5.09 -10.32
CA TRP A 191 -13.30 4.27 -10.50
C TRP A 191 -13.10 3.27 -11.65
N THR A 192 -12.58 3.73 -12.79
CA THR A 192 -12.24 2.89 -13.94
C THR A 192 -11.20 1.83 -13.54
N ARG A 193 -10.15 2.21 -12.81
CA ARG A 193 -9.15 1.27 -12.25
C ARG A 193 -9.81 0.18 -11.40
N ALA A 194 -10.70 0.58 -10.50
CA ALA A 194 -11.38 -0.33 -9.59
C ALA A 194 -12.38 -1.26 -10.31
N MET A 195 -13.02 -0.81 -11.39
CA MET A 195 -13.84 -1.65 -12.27
C MET A 195 -13.00 -2.71 -12.98
N MET A 196 -11.90 -2.31 -13.63
CA MET A 196 -11.01 -3.25 -14.34
C MET A 196 -10.41 -4.31 -13.42
N GLY A 197 -10.12 -3.93 -12.16
CA GLY A 197 -9.66 -4.86 -11.13
C GLY A 197 -10.67 -5.97 -10.78
N LYS A 198 -11.97 -5.75 -10.98
CA LYS A 198 -13.00 -6.81 -10.83
C LYS A 198 -12.97 -7.81 -11.98
N HIS A 199 -12.59 -7.35 -13.18
CA HIS A 199 -12.51 -8.18 -14.38
C HIS A 199 -11.13 -8.81 -14.60
N SER A 200 -10.25 -8.78 -13.59
CA SER A 200 -8.92 -9.42 -13.62
C SER A 200 -8.03 -8.98 -14.79
N MET A 201 -8.15 -7.72 -15.22
CA MET A 201 -7.24 -7.14 -16.21
C MET A 201 -5.81 -7.03 -15.67
N THR A 202 -4.83 -7.01 -16.57
CA THR A 202 -3.41 -6.87 -16.18
C THR A 202 -3.14 -5.51 -15.54
N THR A 203 -2.20 -5.46 -14.60
CA THR A 203 -1.82 -4.23 -13.88
C THR A 203 -1.40 -3.11 -14.84
N VAL A 204 -0.64 -3.44 -15.89
CA VAL A 204 -0.19 -2.47 -16.91
C VAL A 204 -1.39 -1.84 -17.63
N ALA A 205 -2.28 -2.65 -18.18
CA ALA A 205 -3.45 -2.15 -18.90
C ALA A 205 -4.36 -1.33 -17.97
N SER A 206 -4.59 -1.81 -16.75
CA SER A 206 -5.41 -1.14 -15.74
C SER A 206 -4.87 0.25 -15.40
N ILE A 207 -3.56 0.37 -15.20
CA ILE A 207 -2.91 1.65 -14.92
C ILE A 207 -3.01 2.57 -16.13
N SER A 208 -2.60 2.12 -17.32
CA SER A 208 -2.60 2.94 -18.53
C SER A 208 -3.97 3.53 -18.83
N ILE A 209 -5.01 2.70 -18.84
CA ILE A 209 -6.38 3.14 -19.11
C ILE A 209 -6.85 4.11 -18.02
N SER A 210 -6.60 3.80 -16.74
CA SER A 210 -7.06 4.67 -15.64
C SER A 210 -6.41 6.05 -15.64
N VAL A 211 -5.11 6.14 -15.96
CA VAL A 211 -4.39 7.41 -16.05
C VAL A 211 -4.84 8.20 -17.28
N ALA A 212 -4.97 7.54 -18.44
CA ALA A 212 -5.48 8.19 -19.64
C ALA A 212 -6.88 8.78 -19.40
N VAL A 213 -7.79 8.01 -18.81
CA VAL A 213 -9.14 8.48 -18.45
C VAL A 213 -9.08 9.64 -17.46
N ALA A 214 -8.21 9.59 -16.44
CA ALA A 214 -8.08 10.66 -15.46
C ALA A 214 -7.61 11.98 -16.10
N CYS A 215 -6.57 11.91 -16.93
CA CYS A 215 -6.05 13.08 -17.63
C CYS A 215 -7.08 13.65 -18.62
N LEU A 216 -7.70 12.81 -19.47
CA LEU A 216 -8.73 13.25 -20.41
C LEU A 216 -9.94 13.87 -19.71
N THR A 217 -10.37 13.29 -18.58
CA THR A 217 -11.47 13.82 -17.78
C THR A 217 -11.11 15.18 -17.16
N TYR A 218 -9.90 15.31 -16.63
CA TYR A 218 -9.40 16.60 -16.15
C TYR A 218 -9.50 17.65 -17.27
N MET A 219 -9.09 17.29 -18.49
CA MET A 219 -9.13 18.21 -19.63
C MET A 219 -10.52 18.61 -20.05
N CYS A 220 -11.41 17.65 -20.26
CA CYS A 220 -12.79 17.97 -20.60
C CYS A 220 -13.42 18.88 -19.53
N THR A 221 -13.10 18.68 -18.25
CA THR A 221 -13.57 19.54 -17.16
C THR A 221 -12.92 20.94 -17.22
N PHE A 222 -11.63 21.00 -17.50
CA PHE A 222 -10.87 22.25 -17.57
C PHE A 222 -11.34 23.15 -18.72
N GLU A 223 -11.53 22.59 -19.91
CA GLU A 223 -12.07 23.27 -21.10
C GLU A 223 -13.46 23.87 -20.84
N ILE A 224 -14.31 23.14 -20.09
CA ILE A 224 -15.61 23.67 -19.63
C ILE A 224 -15.41 24.88 -18.71
N PHE A 225 -14.44 24.84 -17.79
CA PHE A 225 -14.13 25.97 -16.93
C PHE A 225 -13.55 27.17 -17.69
N GLU A 226 -12.66 26.94 -18.64
CA GLU A 226 -12.10 28.00 -19.48
C GLU A 226 -13.20 28.68 -20.31
N PHE A 227 -14.07 27.90 -20.95
CA PHE A 227 -15.15 28.44 -21.78
C PHE A 227 -16.21 29.20 -20.97
N TYR A 228 -16.72 28.62 -19.87
CA TYR A 228 -17.84 29.20 -19.12
C TYR A 228 -17.43 30.18 -18.02
N PHE A 229 -16.24 30.01 -17.43
CA PHE A 229 -15.80 30.78 -16.26
C PHE A 229 -14.55 31.63 -16.52
N GLN A 230 -14.02 31.64 -17.76
CA GLN A 230 -12.85 32.45 -18.17
C GLN A 230 -11.63 32.22 -17.26
N VAL A 231 -11.44 30.98 -16.83
CA VAL A 231 -10.31 30.55 -16.02
C VAL A 231 -9.02 30.66 -16.84
N LEU A 232 -7.92 31.13 -16.23
CA LEU A 232 -6.63 31.28 -16.90
C LEU A 232 -6.08 29.92 -17.39
N SER A 233 -5.56 29.87 -18.62
CA SER A 233 -4.96 28.67 -19.21
C SER A 233 -3.73 28.15 -18.43
N GLN A 234 -3.15 28.93 -17.49
CA GLN A 234 -2.04 28.48 -16.65
C GLN A 234 -2.42 27.37 -15.64
N HIS A 235 -3.71 27.16 -15.40
CA HIS A 235 -4.22 26.08 -14.53
C HIS A 235 -4.14 24.68 -15.19
N GLU A 236 -3.69 24.59 -16.45
CA GLU A 236 -3.42 23.33 -17.15
C GLU A 236 -2.53 22.38 -16.34
N ALA A 237 -1.53 22.89 -15.61
CA ALA A 237 -0.57 22.07 -14.87
C ALA A 237 -1.20 21.13 -13.82
N GLY A 238 -2.46 21.36 -13.42
CA GLY A 238 -3.16 20.55 -12.43
C GLY A 238 -3.52 19.12 -12.87
N TYR A 239 -3.41 18.75 -14.16
CA TYR A 239 -3.68 17.38 -14.61
C TYR A 239 -2.75 16.35 -13.97
N ILE A 240 -1.53 16.78 -13.60
CA ILE A 240 -0.58 15.93 -12.88
C ILE A 240 -1.21 15.44 -11.58
N GLY A 241 -2.02 16.28 -10.93
CA GLY A 241 -2.82 15.94 -9.75
C GLY A 241 -3.79 14.79 -9.98
N ALA A 242 -4.49 14.81 -11.11
CA ALA A 242 -5.53 13.85 -11.44
C ALA A 242 -4.99 12.40 -11.56
N MET A 243 -3.70 12.21 -11.80
CA MET A 243 -3.06 10.88 -11.90
C MET A 243 -2.32 10.42 -10.63
N LEU A 244 -2.22 11.26 -9.58
CA LEU A 244 -1.44 10.93 -8.37
C LEU A 244 -2.00 9.72 -7.59
N PHE A 245 -3.27 9.36 -7.78
CA PHE A 245 -3.89 8.17 -7.15
C PHE A 245 -3.23 6.84 -7.54
N VAL A 246 -2.46 6.81 -8.63
CA VAL A 246 -1.75 5.61 -9.10
C VAL A 246 -0.39 5.42 -8.43
N ILE A 247 0.18 6.48 -7.86
CA ILE A 247 1.53 6.44 -7.31
C ILE A 247 1.62 5.36 -6.23
N PRO A 248 2.53 4.37 -6.39
CA PRO A 248 2.59 3.20 -5.54
C PRO A 248 3.35 3.51 -4.24
N GLY A 249 2.87 4.47 -3.46
CA GLY A 249 3.55 4.91 -2.25
C GLY A 249 3.69 3.78 -1.21
N PHE A 250 2.73 2.86 -1.12
CA PHE A 250 2.84 1.71 -0.23
C PHE A 250 3.99 0.76 -0.62
N PRO A 251 4.11 0.30 -1.89
CA PRO A 251 5.32 -0.37 -2.38
C PRO A 251 6.63 0.40 -2.15
N PHE A 252 6.69 1.71 -2.41
CA PHE A 252 7.91 2.51 -2.21
C PHE A 252 8.37 2.56 -0.75
N ILE A 253 7.44 2.77 0.19
CA ILE A 253 7.81 2.84 1.60
C ILE A 253 8.18 1.45 2.12
N THR A 254 7.43 0.41 1.75
CA THR A 254 7.72 -0.95 2.20
C THR A 254 9.00 -1.52 1.61
N SER A 255 9.35 -1.23 0.35
CA SER A 255 10.59 -1.70 -0.26
C SER A 255 11.82 -1.26 0.54
N ILE A 256 11.88 0.02 0.90
CA ILE A 256 13.03 0.57 1.62
C ILE A 256 13.04 0.09 3.08
N LEU A 257 11.87 -0.08 3.70
CA LEU A 257 11.80 -0.68 5.04
C LEU A 257 12.30 -2.14 5.04
N ASP A 258 11.96 -2.93 4.03
CA ASP A 258 12.44 -4.31 3.89
C ASP A 258 13.96 -4.33 3.61
N ILE A 259 14.47 -3.47 2.71
CA ILE A 259 15.92 -3.30 2.48
C ILE A 259 16.65 -2.92 3.77
N SER A 260 16.08 -2.02 4.59
CA SER A 260 16.68 -1.60 5.86
C SER A 260 16.80 -2.74 6.88
N LYS A 261 15.98 -3.79 6.73
CA LYS A 261 16.01 -5.02 7.53
C LYS A 261 16.76 -6.17 6.87
N LEU A 262 17.48 -5.89 5.77
CA LEU A 262 18.21 -6.88 4.97
C LEU A 262 17.30 -7.91 4.27
N ASP A 263 15.99 -7.65 4.19
CA ASP A 263 15.05 -8.40 3.35
C ASP A 263 15.17 -7.95 1.89
N MET A 264 16.37 -8.15 1.32
CA MET A 264 16.79 -7.60 0.02
C MET A 264 15.91 -8.11 -1.13
N ARG A 265 15.55 -9.39 -1.13
CA ARG A 265 14.69 -9.98 -2.17
C ARG A 265 13.33 -9.26 -2.24
N SER A 266 12.58 -9.22 -1.14
CA SER A 266 11.29 -8.53 -1.09
C SER A 266 11.43 -7.04 -1.41
N GLY A 267 12.44 -6.40 -0.84
CA GLY A 267 12.72 -4.98 -1.02
C GLY A 267 12.95 -4.60 -2.48
N LEU A 268 13.82 -5.33 -3.18
CA LEU A 268 14.11 -5.08 -4.59
C LEU A 268 12.92 -5.41 -5.50
N GLU A 269 12.20 -6.51 -5.26
CA GLU A 269 11.01 -6.87 -6.04
C GLU A 269 9.91 -5.81 -5.90
N ARG A 270 9.65 -5.31 -4.68
CA ARG A 270 8.71 -4.20 -4.42
C ARG A 270 9.15 -2.89 -5.08
N LEU A 271 10.45 -2.58 -5.04
CA LEU A 271 10.99 -1.37 -5.65
C LEU A 271 10.84 -1.43 -7.18
N ALA A 272 11.18 -2.55 -7.80
CA ALA A 272 11.00 -2.75 -9.24
C ALA A 272 9.52 -2.62 -9.64
N TYR A 273 8.61 -3.20 -8.85
CA TYR A 273 7.17 -3.05 -9.04
C TYR A 273 6.71 -1.58 -8.93
N ALA A 274 7.19 -0.85 -7.92
CA ALA A 274 6.87 0.57 -7.73
C ALA A 274 7.38 1.44 -8.88
N ILE A 275 8.60 1.18 -9.36
CA ILE A 275 9.20 1.86 -10.51
C ILE A 275 8.38 1.58 -11.78
N MET A 276 8.02 0.31 -12.04
CA MET A 276 7.20 -0.07 -13.19
C MET A 276 5.87 0.70 -13.23
N ILE A 277 5.12 0.72 -12.11
CA ILE A 277 3.85 1.47 -12.02
C ILE A 277 4.07 2.96 -12.30
N THR A 278 5.09 3.53 -11.68
CA THR A 278 5.41 4.96 -11.81
C THR A 278 5.76 5.31 -13.25
N LEU A 279 6.62 4.52 -13.90
CA LEU A 279 7.00 4.71 -15.29
C LEU A 279 5.79 4.66 -16.22
N ILE A 280 4.95 3.62 -16.12
CA ILE A 280 3.74 3.50 -16.94
C ILE A 280 2.83 4.72 -16.74
N ALA A 281 2.56 5.10 -15.48
CA ALA A 281 1.70 6.23 -15.18
C ALA A 281 2.24 7.56 -15.75
N THR A 282 3.54 7.83 -15.56
CA THR A 282 4.17 9.05 -16.08
C THR A 282 4.27 9.08 -17.60
N LEU A 283 4.57 7.96 -18.26
CA LEU A 283 4.65 7.88 -19.72
C LEU A 283 3.28 8.07 -20.36
N VAL A 284 2.23 7.47 -19.81
CA VAL A 284 0.86 7.67 -20.29
C VAL A 284 0.41 9.11 -20.05
N GLY A 285 0.66 9.65 -18.86
CA GLY A 285 0.37 11.06 -18.58
C GLY A 285 1.14 12.03 -19.49
N TRP A 286 2.39 11.70 -19.84
CA TRP A 286 3.20 12.46 -20.79
C TRP A 286 2.65 12.38 -22.21
N LEU A 287 2.28 11.20 -22.71
CA LEU A 287 1.67 11.04 -24.03
C LEU A 287 0.36 11.83 -24.15
N VAL A 288 -0.50 11.79 -23.14
CA VAL A 288 -1.72 12.61 -23.12
C VAL A 288 -1.36 14.09 -23.13
N ALA A 289 -0.40 14.54 -22.31
CA ALA A 289 0.02 15.94 -22.30
C ALA A 289 0.55 16.41 -23.67
N LEU A 290 1.27 15.57 -24.42
CA LEU A 290 1.75 15.90 -25.76
C LEU A 290 0.61 16.06 -26.78
N ILE A 291 -0.41 15.20 -26.73
CA ILE A 291 -1.56 15.28 -27.65
C ILE A 291 -2.27 16.63 -27.52
N PHE A 292 -2.33 17.18 -26.30
CA PHE A 292 -2.99 18.45 -26.00
C PHE A 292 -2.02 19.63 -25.83
N ASN A 293 -0.74 19.46 -26.14
CA ASN A 293 0.32 20.48 -26.01
C ASN A 293 0.52 21.08 -24.60
N PHE A 294 0.14 20.38 -23.53
CA PHE A 294 0.34 20.87 -22.17
C PHE A 294 1.76 20.72 -21.67
N ARG A 295 2.16 21.69 -20.85
CA ARG A 295 3.48 21.75 -20.22
C ARG A 295 3.34 21.77 -18.71
N PRO A 296 4.18 21.02 -17.97
CA PRO A 296 4.24 21.15 -16.52
C PRO A 296 4.74 22.57 -16.19
N ALA A 297 3.86 23.38 -15.63
CA ALA A 297 4.19 24.71 -15.10
C ALA A 297 4.18 24.72 -13.57
N ASN A 298 4.63 25.82 -12.99
CA ASN A 298 4.38 26.10 -11.57
C ASN A 298 2.94 26.57 -11.40
N PHE A 299 2.32 26.22 -10.28
CA PHE A 299 0.97 26.69 -9.95
C PHE A 299 0.97 28.21 -9.76
N LEU A 300 -0.18 28.81 -10.07
CA LEU A 300 -0.42 30.21 -9.83
C LEU A 300 -0.39 30.53 -8.32
N PRO A 301 0.16 31.68 -7.90
CA PRO A 301 0.13 32.08 -6.50
C PRO A 301 -1.32 32.15 -5.99
N LEU A 302 -1.59 31.49 -4.86
CA LEU A 302 -2.93 31.42 -4.27
C LEU A 302 -3.46 32.78 -3.77
N GLY A 303 -2.59 33.77 -3.58
CA GLY A 303 -2.96 35.09 -3.03
C GLY A 303 -3.37 35.05 -1.55
N LEU A 304 -3.15 33.92 -0.86
CA LEU A 304 -3.49 33.73 0.55
C LEU A 304 -2.29 34.05 1.45
N SER A 305 -2.56 34.53 2.67
CA SER A 305 -1.49 34.74 3.65
C SER A 305 -0.88 33.40 4.09
N PRO A 306 0.42 33.37 4.45
CA PRO A 306 1.07 32.13 4.90
C PRO A 306 0.33 31.45 6.06
N PHE A 307 -0.24 32.24 6.98
CA PHE A 307 -1.01 31.72 8.11
C PHE A 307 -2.32 31.02 7.66
N ILE A 308 -3.05 31.59 6.69
CA ILE A 308 -4.26 30.96 6.15
C ILE A 308 -3.89 29.67 5.40
N VAL A 309 -2.80 29.69 4.61
CA VAL A 309 -2.30 28.50 3.92
C VAL A 309 -1.96 27.39 4.92
N MET A 310 -1.25 27.71 6.01
CA MET A 310 -0.96 26.75 7.09
C MET A 310 -2.24 26.16 7.69
N LEU A 311 -3.25 26.99 7.99
CA LEU A 311 -4.53 26.51 8.53
C LEU A 311 -5.28 25.61 7.55
N LEU A 312 -5.24 25.90 6.25
CA LEU A 312 -5.88 25.09 5.22
C LEU A 312 -5.09 23.81 4.88
N ARG A 313 -3.77 23.78 5.12
CA ARG A 313 -2.93 22.59 4.95
C ARG A 313 -3.32 21.47 5.90
N LEU A 314 -3.82 21.77 7.10
CA LEU A 314 -4.28 20.78 8.07
C LEU A 314 -5.46 19.94 7.54
N PRO A 315 -6.62 20.52 7.19
CA PRO A 315 -7.74 19.76 6.64
C PRO A 315 -7.41 19.16 5.26
N ALA A 316 -6.62 19.85 4.41
CA ALA A 316 -6.20 19.27 3.13
C ALA A 316 -5.31 18.03 3.32
N SER A 317 -4.34 18.07 4.23
CA SER A 317 -3.50 16.92 4.57
C SER A 317 -4.32 15.79 5.19
N PHE A 318 -5.29 16.11 6.04
CA PHE A 318 -6.24 15.12 6.56
C PHE A 318 -7.02 14.42 5.44
N CYS A 319 -7.67 15.19 4.55
CA CYS A 319 -8.47 14.67 3.45
C CYS A 319 -7.62 13.85 2.46
N GLY A 320 -6.41 14.33 2.15
CA GLY A 320 -5.42 13.64 1.35
C GLY A 320 -5.12 12.24 1.89
N VAL A 321 -4.67 12.17 3.13
CA VAL A 321 -4.30 10.90 3.77
C VAL A 321 -5.51 10.00 4.01
N PHE A 322 -6.64 10.57 4.44
CA PHE A 322 -7.87 9.82 4.62
C PHE A 322 -8.28 9.11 3.32
N GLY A 323 -8.31 9.84 2.20
CA GLY A 323 -8.66 9.27 0.89
C GLY A 323 -7.73 8.13 0.48
N PHE A 324 -6.41 8.31 0.60
CA PHE A 324 -5.45 7.22 0.32
C PHE A 324 -5.60 6.02 1.28
N SER A 325 -5.89 6.26 2.56
CA SER A 325 -6.11 5.18 3.52
C SER A 325 -7.36 4.35 3.18
N ILE A 326 -8.44 4.99 2.72
CA ILE A 326 -9.62 4.30 2.20
C ILE A 326 -9.28 3.50 0.94
N MET A 327 -8.43 4.02 0.05
CA MET A 327 -7.94 3.28 -1.12
C MET A 327 -7.12 2.04 -0.76
N PHE A 328 -6.39 2.07 0.36
CA PHE A 328 -5.70 0.90 0.94
C PHE A 328 -6.63 -0.03 1.74
N ASN A 329 -7.94 0.15 1.60
CA ASN A 329 -8.99 -0.62 2.25
C ASN A 329 -8.86 -0.62 3.79
N SER A 330 -8.44 0.50 4.40
CA SER A 330 -8.43 0.67 5.85
C SER A 330 -9.84 0.83 6.40
N SER A 331 -10.09 0.40 7.63
CA SER A 331 -11.35 0.76 8.29
C SER A 331 -11.49 2.28 8.42
N GLN A 332 -12.72 2.82 8.48
CA GLN A 332 -12.93 4.27 8.60
C GLN A 332 -12.22 4.86 9.83
N LYS A 333 -12.22 4.12 10.95
CA LYS A 333 -11.52 4.53 12.17
C LYS A 333 -10.00 4.61 11.96
N MET A 334 -9.41 3.61 11.30
CA MET A 334 -7.98 3.63 10.94
C MET A 334 -7.66 4.78 9.98
N ALA A 335 -8.51 5.02 8.99
CA ALA A 335 -8.35 6.11 8.03
C ALA A 335 -8.43 7.50 8.69
N MET A 336 -9.33 7.69 9.66
CA MET A 336 -9.41 8.92 10.44
C MET A 336 -8.14 9.15 11.26
N VAL A 337 -7.65 8.12 11.95
CA VAL A 337 -6.41 8.19 12.73
C VAL A 337 -5.22 8.52 11.83
N ALA A 338 -5.08 7.82 10.71
CA ALA A 338 -4.03 8.10 9.73
C ALA A 338 -4.16 9.54 9.19
N GLY A 339 -5.39 9.99 8.88
CA GLY A 339 -5.69 11.35 8.46
C GLY A 339 -5.18 12.39 9.47
N CYS A 340 -5.44 12.22 10.76
CA CYS A 340 -4.96 13.13 11.80
C CYS A 340 -3.42 13.14 11.91
N ILE A 341 -2.78 11.97 11.82
CA ILE A 341 -1.31 11.85 11.82
C ILE A 341 -0.73 12.59 10.62
N GLY A 342 -1.30 12.34 9.44
CA GLY A 342 -0.93 13.00 8.18
C GLY A 342 -1.13 14.51 8.21
N ALA A 343 -2.21 14.98 8.83
CA ALA A 343 -2.49 16.41 8.99
C ALA A 343 -1.36 17.13 9.70
N ILE A 344 -0.92 16.58 10.83
CA ILE A 344 0.18 17.14 11.61
C ILE A 344 1.51 17.00 10.87
N ALA A 345 1.83 15.79 10.43
CA ALA A 345 3.14 15.45 9.87
C ALA A 345 3.42 16.14 8.53
N ASN A 346 2.43 16.19 7.62
CA ASN A 346 2.61 16.83 6.32
C ASN A 346 2.53 18.35 6.39
N THR A 347 1.71 18.91 7.28
CA THR A 347 1.74 20.36 7.52
C THR A 347 3.10 20.77 8.06
N LEU A 348 3.65 20.06 9.07
CA LEU A 348 5.01 20.29 9.55
C LEU A 348 6.03 20.23 8.41
N ARG A 349 5.97 19.20 7.56
CA ARG A 349 6.88 19.08 6.39
C ARG A 349 6.81 20.30 5.48
N LEU A 350 5.60 20.77 5.15
CA LEU A 350 5.41 21.91 4.25
C LEU A 350 5.86 23.23 4.89
N GLU A 351 5.53 23.46 6.16
CA GLU A 351 5.98 24.67 6.89
C GLU A 351 7.48 24.70 7.07
N LEU A 352 8.12 23.55 7.28
CA LEU A 352 9.57 23.46 7.32
C LEU A 352 10.23 23.86 5.99
N VAL A 353 9.59 23.62 4.85
CA VAL A 353 10.12 24.03 3.55
C VAL A 353 9.89 25.52 3.28
N ASP A 354 8.74 26.06 3.71
CA ASP A 354 8.36 27.43 3.36
C ASP A 354 8.85 28.48 4.36
N LEU A 355 8.85 28.15 5.66
CA LEU A 355 9.25 29.06 6.73
C LEU A 355 10.74 28.95 7.07
N THR A 356 11.40 27.88 6.65
CA THR A 356 12.83 27.67 6.87
C THR A 356 13.53 27.43 5.53
N SER A 357 14.85 27.68 5.46
CA SER A 357 15.66 27.38 4.27
C SER A 357 15.99 25.88 4.13
N MET A 358 15.22 25.00 4.76
CA MET A 358 15.52 23.57 4.79
C MET A 358 15.12 22.92 3.45
N PRO A 359 16.02 22.09 2.85
CA PRO A 359 15.68 21.35 1.64
C PRO A 359 14.46 20.42 1.82
N PRO A 360 13.62 20.24 0.78
CA PRO A 360 12.43 19.39 0.86
C PRO A 360 12.67 17.95 1.31
N ALA A 361 13.83 17.38 0.98
CA ALA A 361 14.21 16.03 1.40
C ALA A 361 14.44 15.93 2.92
N ALA A 362 15.10 16.92 3.52
CA ALA A 362 15.29 16.98 4.96
C ALA A 362 13.96 17.27 5.70
N ALA A 363 13.09 18.11 5.14
CA ALA A 363 11.74 18.29 5.67
C ALA A 363 10.93 16.98 5.64
N ALA A 364 11.03 16.21 4.55
CA ALA A 364 10.35 14.92 4.43
C ALA A 364 10.80 13.92 5.51
N PHE A 365 12.08 13.92 5.89
CA PHE A 365 12.58 13.14 7.02
C PHE A 365 11.86 13.49 8.33
N PHE A 366 11.78 14.78 8.69
CA PHE A 366 11.12 15.21 9.93
C PHE A 366 9.61 14.96 9.90
N GLY A 367 8.95 15.18 8.76
CA GLY A 367 7.54 14.82 8.58
C GLY A 367 7.30 13.32 8.81
N ALA A 368 8.11 12.45 8.19
CA ALA A 368 7.99 11.01 8.37
C ALA A 368 8.36 10.55 9.79
N LEU A 369 9.35 11.17 10.43
CA LEU A 369 9.71 10.93 11.83
C LEU A 369 8.52 11.21 12.75
N VAL A 370 7.89 12.39 12.62
CA VAL A 370 6.72 12.75 13.42
C VAL A 370 5.55 11.81 13.16
N ALA A 371 5.26 11.48 11.88
CA ALA A 371 4.24 10.50 11.55
C ALA A 371 4.50 9.15 12.22
N GLY A 372 5.76 8.68 12.18
CA GLY A 372 6.19 7.44 12.80
C GLY A 372 6.07 7.45 14.33
N LEU A 373 6.43 8.55 15.00
CA LEU A 373 6.34 8.69 16.45
C LEU A 373 4.88 8.69 16.91
N ILE A 374 4.01 9.49 16.28
CA ILE A 374 2.59 9.55 16.63
C ILE A 374 1.93 8.18 16.36
N ALA A 375 2.18 7.57 15.20
CA ALA A 375 1.65 6.23 14.90
C ALA A 375 2.12 5.16 15.90
N SER A 376 3.35 5.27 16.41
CA SER A 376 3.89 4.37 17.42
C SER A 376 3.18 4.53 18.76
N ILE A 377 2.87 5.77 19.15
CA ILE A 377 2.10 6.07 20.35
C ILE A 377 0.67 5.52 20.21
N VAL A 378 -0.02 5.82 19.10
CA VAL A 378 -1.40 5.37 18.87
C VAL A 378 -1.51 3.84 18.80
N ASN A 379 -0.55 3.17 18.19
CA ASN A 379 -0.52 1.70 18.14
C ASN A 379 -0.55 1.08 19.55
N ARG A 380 0.16 1.66 20.53
CA ARG A 380 0.17 1.15 21.91
C ARG A 380 -1.21 1.17 22.57
N TYR A 381 -2.08 2.12 22.19
CA TYR A 381 -3.42 2.26 22.76
C TYR A 381 -4.51 1.54 21.97
N ASN A 382 -4.48 1.62 20.63
CA ASN A 382 -5.60 1.18 19.79
C ASN A 382 -5.37 -0.18 19.11
N GLY A 383 -4.16 -0.74 19.17
CA GLY A 383 -3.84 -2.06 18.61
C GLY A 383 -3.76 -2.14 17.08
N TYR A 384 -4.00 -1.05 16.34
CA TYR A 384 -3.90 -1.07 14.87
C TYR A 384 -2.48 -1.33 14.37
N PRO A 385 -2.28 -2.11 13.29
CA PRO A 385 -0.98 -2.30 12.66
C PRO A 385 -0.33 -0.97 12.34
N ARG A 386 0.90 -0.78 12.82
CA ARG A 386 1.60 0.49 12.65
C ARG A 386 1.75 0.87 11.19
N ILE A 387 2.03 -0.11 10.32
CA ILE A 387 2.19 0.12 8.88
C ILE A 387 0.93 0.66 8.21
N SER A 388 -0.24 0.21 8.68
CA SER A 388 -1.55 0.68 8.22
C SER A 388 -1.84 2.12 8.64
N LEU A 389 -1.10 2.69 9.59
CA LEU A 389 -1.19 4.10 9.97
C LEU A 389 -0.07 4.93 9.34
N THR A 390 1.18 4.46 9.41
CA THR A 390 2.34 5.23 8.95
C THR A 390 2.37 5.40 7.44
N VAL A 391 2.11 4.34 6.68
CA VAL A 391 2.25 4.39 5.22
C VAL A 391 1.24 5.35 4.59
N PRO A 392 -0.07 5.30 4.91
CA PRO A 392 -1.00 6.31 4.42
C PRO A 392 -0.62 7.73 4.87
N SER A 393 -0.15 7.91 6.10
CA SER A 393 0.19 9.23 6.66
C SER A 393 1.30 9.96 5.91
N ILE A 394 2.21 9.22 5.27
CA ILE A 394 3.33 9.79 4.52
C ILE A 394 3.21 9.61 3.01
N VAL A 395 2.17 8.93 2.53
CA VAL A 395 2.00 8.63 1.09
C VAL A 395 1.91 9.90 0.24
N ILE A 396 1.28 10.95 0.79
CA ILE A 396 1.16 12.27 0.16
C ILE A 396 2.48 13.05 0.15
N MET A 397 3.50 12.56 0.84
CA MET A 397 4.85 13.14 0.79
C MET A 397 5.69 12.53 -0.34
N VAL A 398 5.23 11.43 -0.96
CA VAL A 398 5.90 10.83 -2.11
C VAL A 398 5.86 11.83 -3.27
N PRO A 399 7.00 12.17 -3.89
CA PRO A 399 7.14 13.36 -4.74
C PRO A 399 6.65 13.10 -6.18
N GLY A 400 5.38 12.73 -6.33
CA GLY A 400 4.77 12.38 -7.61
C GLY A 400 4.91 13.45 -8.70
N LEU A 401 4.67 14.71 -8.34
CA LEU A 401 4.85 15.85 -9.22
C LEU A 401 6.30 15.94 -9.73
N TYR A 402 7.29 15.63 -8.90
CA TYR A 402 8.70 15.75 -9.26
C TYR A 402 9.09 14.63 -10.22
N ILE A 403 8.58 13.42 -9.97
CA ILE A 403 8.81 12.28 -10.86
C ILE A 403 8.18 12.54 -12.23
N TYR A 404 6.96 13.09 -12.27
CA TYR A 404 6.33 13.47 -13.53
C TYR A 404 7.13 14.55 -14.27
N ARG A 405 7.53 15.62 -13.58
CA ARG A 405 8.39 16.67 -14.15
C ARG A 405 9.69 16.10 -14.71
N ALA A 406 10.30 15.14 -14.02
CA ALA A 406 11.50 14.47 -14.50
C ALA A 406 11.26 13.76 -15.83
N ILE A 407 10.24 12.89 -15.90
CA ILE A 407 9.92 12.11 -17.10
C ILE A 407 9.47 12.98 -18.26
N TYR A 408 8.65 14.01 -18.00
CA TYR A 408 8.24 14.97 -19.03
C TYR A 408 9.44 15.69 -19.66
N ASN A 409 10.35 16.21 -18.82
CA ASN A 409 11.54 16.92 -19.31
C ASN A 409 12.50 15.98 -20.06
N ILE A 410 12.68 14.75 -19.59
CA ILE A 410 13.46 13.73 -20.30
C ILE A 410 12.82 13.42 -21.67
N GLY A 411 11.50 13.22 -21.70
CA GLY A 411 10.76 12.92 -22.94
C GLY A 411 10.77 14.05 -23.95
N THR A 412 10.95 15.31 -23.51
CA THR A 412 11.11 16.49 -24.37
C THR A 412 12.59 16.84 -24.64
N ASN A 413 13.51 15.89 -24.42
CA ASN A 413 14.96 16.03 -24.62
C ASN A 413 15.67 17.06 -23.72
N GLN A 414 15.03 17.54 -22.65
CA GLN A 414 15.64 18.38 -21.61
C GLN A 414 16.25 17.54 -20.48
N ILE A 415 17.27 16.74 -20.82
CA ILE A 415 17.82 15.71 -19.93
C ILE A 415 18.36 16.29 -18.61
N ALA A 416 19.06 17.43 -18.64
CA ALA A 416 19.62 18.04 -17.43
C ALA A 416 18.54 18.48 -16.43
N VAL A 417 17.45 19.10 -16.91
CA VAL A 417 16.31 19.52 -16.09
C VAL A 417 15.59 18.29 -15.55
N GLY A 418 15.40 17.28 -16.40
CA GLY A 418 14.81 16.01 -16.00
C GLY A 418 15.60 15.31 -14.90
N ALA A 419 16.92 15.22 -15.03
CA ALA A 419 17.82 14.65 -14.04
C ALA A 419 17.75 15.39 -12.70
N LEU A 420 17.71 16.72 -12.71
CA LEU A 420 17.56 17.52 -11.49
C LEU A 420 16.28 17.17 -10.71
N TRP A 421 15.13 17.08 -11.41
CA TRP A 421 13.87 16.70 -10.78
C TRP A 421 13.88 15.26 -10.28
N LEU A 422 14.52 14.35 -11.04
CA LEU A 422 14.68 12.96 -10.63
C LEU A 422 15.52 12.85 -9.36
N THR A 423 16.66 13.55 -9.27
CA THR A 423 17.50 13.59 -8.07
C THR A 423 16.73 14.13 -6.86
N LYS A 424 15.97 15.23 -7.02
CA LYS A 424 15.13 15.75 -5.94
C LYS A 424 14.09 14.72 -5.47
N ALA A 425 13.44 14.03 -6.41
CA ALA A 425 12.47 12.99 -6.10
C ALA A 425 13.12 11.81 -5.36
N SER A 426 14.25 11.31 -5.85
CA SER A 426 15.00 10.21 -5.23
C SER A 426 15.42 10.53 -3.80
N LEU A 427 15.92 11.74 -3.54
CA LEU A 427 16.29 12.17 -2.19
C LEU A 427 15.09 12.12 -1.23
N ILE A 428 13.95 12.69 -1.62
CA ILE A 428 12.73 12.65 -0.80
C ILE A 428 12.30 11.19 -0.53
N ILE A 429 12.31 10.34 -1.55
CA ILE A 429 11.95 8.91 -1.43
C ILE A 429 12.88 8.18 -0.45
N MET A 430 14.18 8.50 -0.41
CA MET A 430 15.13 7.89 0.54
C MET A 430 14.95 8.40 1.97
N PHE A 431 14.68 9.69 2.17
CA PHE A 431 14.54 10.28 3.50
C PHE A 431 13.23 9.93 4.21
N LEU A 432 12.16 9.64 3.46
CA LEU A 432 10.86 9.26 4.03
C LEU A 432 10.94 7.97 4.90
N PRO A 433 11.42 6.82 4.39
CA PRO A 433 11.62 5.63 5.20
C PRO A 433 12.66 5.81 6.30
N LEU A 434 13.68 6.65 6.10
CA LEU A 434 14.69 6.93 7.13
C LEU A 434 14.04 7.61 8.35
N GLY A 435 13.14 8.57 8.14
CA GLY A 435 12.35 9.17 9.23
C GLY A 435 11.51 8.14 9.98
N LEU A 436 10.83 7.25 9.26
CA LEU A 436 10.08 6.14 9.87
C LEU A 436 10.99 5.17 10.62
N PHE A 437 12.18 4.88 10.09
CA PHE A 437 13.16 4.00 10.70
C PHE A 437 13.63 4.58 12.04
N VAL A 438 14.00 5.86 12.08
CA VAL A 438 14.39 6.54 13.32
C VAL A 438 13.25 6.54 14.33
N ALA A 439 12.01 6.82 13.89
CA ALA A 439 10.84 6.73 14.77
C ALA A 439 10.68 5.34 15.39
N ARG A 440 10.88 4.27 14.60
CA ARG A 440 10.82 2.88 15.08
C ARG A 440 11.97 2.57 16.02
N ALA A 441 13.20 2.94 15.65
CA ALA A 441 14.36 2.77 16.51
C ALA A 441 14.14 3.45 17.87
N LEU A 442 13.48 4.61 17.94
CA LEU A 442 13.19 5.27 19.22
C LEU A 442 12.08 4.57 20.01
N MET A 443 11.03 4.06 19.36
CA MET A 443 9.80 3.61 20.04
C MET A 443 9.60 2.10 20.14
N ASP A 444 10.39 1.29 19.42
CA ASP A 444 10.19 -0.15 19.25
C ASP A 444 11.46 -0.94 19.58
N LYS A 445 11.41 -1.77 20.62
CA LYS A 445 12.56 -2.56 21.06
C LYS A 445 12.83 -3.75 20.14
N GLU A 446 11.79 -4.40 19.60
CA GLU A 446 11.94 -5.54 18.68
C GLU A 446 12.58 -5.07 17.36
N TRP A 447 12.24 -3.87 16.90
CA TRP A 447 12.85 -3.32 15.68
C TRP A 447 14.33 -2.93 15.83
N ARG A 448 14.85 -2.71 17.05
CA ARG A 448 16.27 -2.35 17.26
C ARG A 448 17.23 -3.50 17.04
N HIS A 449 16.77 -4.74 17.21
CA HIS A 449 17.62 -5.92 17.21
C HIS A 449 17.46 -6.68 15.89
N PHE A 450 18.53 -7.39 15.51
CA PHE A 450 18.50 -8.42 14.48
C PHE A 450 18.50 -9.74 15.26
N ASP A 451 17.32 -10.29 15.50
CA ASP A 451 17.16 -11.61 16.10
C ASP A 451 16.78 -12.61 15.01
#